data_AF-A0A8X7CB17-F1
#
_entry.id   AF-A0A8X7CB17-F1
#
_cell.length_a   1.000
_cell.length_b   1.000
_cell.length_c   1.000
_cell.angle_alpha   90.00
_cell.angle_beta   90.00
_cell.angle_gamma   90.00
#
_symmetry.space_group_name_H-M   'P 1'
#
loop_
_entity.id
_entity.type
_entity.pdbx_description
1 polymer ?
#
loop_
_entity_poly.entity_id
_entity_poly.type
_entity_poly.pdbx_seq_one_letter_code
_entity_poly.pdbx_strand_id
1 'polypeptide(L)'
;MAQKYRLRAIGLPGEFFEPLSQSPTYPSEFLLRPRETFRTLKPTPASCYSSTSCFVPTALNTCSHVFVKVEGLKPSLTAPYQAPFKVLSRTDKSTLQSK
;
A
#
# COMPACT_ATOMS: atom_id res chain seq x y z
N MET A 1 9.51 -38.66 36.95
CA MET A 1 10.13 -38.79 35.60
C MET A 1 9.70 -37.57 34.79
N ALA A 2 10.53 -36.53 34.73
CA ALA A 2 10.17 -35.25 34.11
C ALA A 2 10.53 -35.25 32.61
N GLN A 3 9.53 -35.08 31.75
CA GLN A 3 9.67 -34.98 30.30
C GLN A 3 10.40 -33.65 29.97
N LYS A 4 11.61 -33.75 29.43
CA LYS A 4 12.45 -32.60 29.07
C LYS A 4 11.95 -32.00 27.75
N TYR A 5 11.15 -30.95 27.82
CA TYR A 5 10.74 -30.18 26.65
C TYR A 5 11.96 -29.54 25.99
N ARG A 6 12.30 -30.01 24.79
CA ARG A 6 13.38 -29.44 23.97
C ARG A 6 12.83 -28.18 23.30
N LEU A 7 13.19 -27.00 23.78
CA LEU A 7 12.92 -25.76 23.07
C LEU A 7 13.83 -25.70 21.83
N ARG A 8 13.25 -25.75 20.62
CA ARG A 8 13.98 -25.38 19.41
C ARG A 8 14.23 -23.88 19.47
N ALA A 9 15.49 -23.49 19.43
CA ALA A 9 15.86 -22.09 19.19
C ALA A 9 15.22 -21.63 17.87
N ILE A 10 14.59 -20.46 17.89
CA ILE A 10 14.15 -19.77 16.67
C ILE A 10 15.43 -19.23 16.02
N GLY A 11 15.81 -19.82 14.90
CA GLY A 11 17.00 -19.38 14.14
C GLY A 11 16.88 -17.93 13.72
N LEU A 12 18.02 -17.24 13.66
CA LEU A 12 18.05 -15.86 13.17
C LEU A 12 17.59 -15.82 11.70
N PRO A 13 16.91 -14.75 11.24
CA PRO A 13 16.41 -14.65 9.87
C PRO A 13 17.49 -14.82 8.76
N GLY A 14 18.77 -14.71 9.12
CA GLY A 14 19.91 -14.92 8.22
C GLY A 14 20.33 -16.38 8.04
N GLU A 15 19.89 -17.30 8.90
CA GLU A 15 20.22 -18.74 8.81
C GLU A 15 19.25 -19.53 7.92
N PHE A 16 18.30 -18.85 7.26
CA PHE A 16 17.32 -19.48 6.37
C PHE A 16 17.91 -20.05 5.09
N PHE A 17 19.10 -19.57 4.69
CA PHE A 17 19.75 -20.03 3.48
C PHE A 17 20.68 -21.18 3.85
N GLU A 18 20.22 -22.41 3.63
CA GLU A 18 21.12 -23.56 3.60
C GLU A 18 22.19 -23.28 2.52
N PRO A 19 23.49 -23.49 2.83
CA PRO A 19 24.54 -23.34 1.84
C PRO A 19 24.20 -24.28 0.68
N LEU A 20 24.06 -23.70 -0.52
CA LEU A 20 23.76 -24.44 -1.73
C LEU A 20 24.77 -25.57 -1.86
N SER A 21 24.29 -26.82 -1.95
CA SER A 21 25.13 -28.00 -2.15
C SER A 21 25.93 -27.96 -3.45
N GLN A 22 25.62 -27.00 -4.32
CA GLN A 22 26.35 -26.65 -5.53
C GLN A 22 26.59 -25.13 -5.54
N SER A 23 27.85 -24.72 -5.45
CA SER A 23 28.23 -23.34 -5.76
C SER A 23 27.87 -23.07 -7.23
N PRO A 24 27.15 -21.99 -7.56
CA PRO A 24 26.86 -21.68 -8.95
C PRO A 24 28.19 -21.52 -9.70
N THR A 25 28.40 -22.35 -10.73
CA THR A 25 29.62 -22.35 -11.55
C THR A 25 29.93 -20.96 -12.12
N TYR A 26 28.89 -20.14 -12.33
CA TYR A 26 29.00 -18.74 -12.71
C TYR A 26 27.92 -17.88 -12.02
N PRO A 27 28.25 -16.68 -11.50
CA PRO A 27 27.30 -15.78 -10.83
C PRO A 27 26.10 -15.36 -11.70
N SER A 28 26.24 -15.39 -13.03
CA SER A 28 25.18 -15.04 -13.99
C SER A 28 24.01 -16.02 -13.99
N GLU A 29 24.29 -17.32 -13.78
CA GLU A 29 23.30 -18.39 -13.80
C GLU A 29 22.37 -18.34 -12.58
N PHE A 30 22.87 -17.86 -11.45
CA PHE A 30 22.11 -17.74 -10.21
C PHE A 30 20.88 -16.84 -10.36
N LEU A 31 20.99 -15.77 -11.16
CA LEU A 31 19.91 -14.80 -11.35
C LEU A 31 18.90 -15.20 -12.43
N LEU A 32 19.18 -16.24 -13.22
CA LEU A 32 18.27 -16.69 -14.28
C LEU A 32 16.95 -17.20 -13.70
N ARG A 33 17.01 -18.06 -12.67
CA ARG A 33 15.84 -18.67 -12.04
C ARG A 33 14.90 -17.63 -11.37
N PRO A 34 15.39 -16.69 -10.56
CA PRO A 34 14.55 -15.60 -10.04
C PRO A 34 13.96 -14.75 -11.16
N ARG A 35 14.75 -14.37 -12.17
CA ARG A 35 14.27 -13.54 -13.29
C ARG A 35 13.14 -14.21 -14.07
N GLU A 36 13.25 -15.50 -14.35
CA GLU A 36 12.18 -16.26 -15.01
C GLU A 36 10.92 -16.34 -14.15
N THR A 37 11.08 -16.57 -12.84
CA THR A 37 9.96 -16.59 -11.89
C THR A 37 9.25 -15.24 -11.82
N PHE A 38 9.99 -14.14 -11.71
CA PHE A 38 9.37 -12.80 -11.69
C PHE A 38 8.74 -12.40 -13.03
N ARG A 39 9.23 -12.93 -14.16
CA ARG A 39 8.60 -12.74 -15.47
C ARG A 39 7.26 -13.47 -15.60
N THR A 40 7.10 -14.62 -14.96
CA THR A 40 5.86 -15.41 -15.02
C THR A 40 4.85 -15.00 -13.96
N LEU A 41 5.29 -14.37 -12.86
CA LEU A 41 4.43 -13.78 -11.85
C LEU A 41 3.62 -12.62 -12.45
N LYS A 42 2.35 -12.86 -12.75
CA LYS A 42 1.39 -11.82 -13.08
C LYS A 42 0.60 -11.45 -11.82
N PRO A 43 0.26 -10.15 -11.64
CA PRO A 43 -0.68 -9.77 -10.61
C PRO A 43 -1.98 -10.55 -10.80
N THR A 44 -2.34 -11.39 -9.82
CA THR A 44 -3.66 -12.00 -9.79
C THR A 44 -4.67 -10.88 -9.57
N PRO A 45 -5.73 -10.76 -10.38
CA PRO A 45 -6.78 -9.80 -10.09
C PRO A 45 -7.37 -10.13 -8.72
N ALA A 46 -7.11 -9.26 -7.75
CA ALA A 46 -7.79 -9.33 -6.46
C ALA A 46 -9.28 -9.15 -6.73
N SER A 47 -10.16 -9.90 -6.05
CA SER A 47 -11.60 -9.91 -6.35
C SER A 47 -12.32 -8.57 -6.14
N CYS A 48 -11.61 -7.51 -5.74
CA CYS A 48 -12.17 -6.25 -5.26
C CYS A 48 -11.60 -4.99 -5.94
N TYR A 49 -10.98 -5.08 -7.13
CA TYR A 49 -10.35 -3.91 -7.77
C TYR A 49 -10.84 -3.60 -9.20
N SER A 50 -12.14 -3.66 -9.49
CA SER A 50 -12.64 -3.14 -10.78
C SER A 50 -14.03 -2.48 -10.79
N SER A 51 -14.66 -2.26 -9.64
CA SER A 51 -15.90 -1.47 -9.55
C SER A 51 -15.74 -0.38 -8.49
N THR A 52 -14.96 0.64 -8.81
CA THR A 52 -14.60 1.73 -7.91
C THR A 52 -15.81 2.65 -7.64
N SER A 53 -16.73 2.24 -6.76
CA SER A 53 -17.43 3.24 -5.96
C SER A 53 -16.46 3.64 -4.86
N CYS A 54 -15.83 4.80 -5.00
CA CYS A 54 -15.16 5.41 -3.86
C CYS A 54 -16.19 5.53 -2.74
N PHE A 55 -15.87 5.06 -1.54
CA PHE A 55 -16.76 5.25 -0.40
C PHE A 55 -16.90 6.75 -0.12
N VAL A 56 -18.11 7.29 -0.31
CA VAL A 56 -18.44 8.69 -0.05
C VAL A 56 -19.22 8.76 1.25
N PRO A 57 -18.71 9.44 2.30
CA PRO A 57 -19.44 9.64 3.54
C PRO A 57 -20.78 10.35 3.30
N THR A 58 -21.88 9.84 3.85
CA THR A 58 -23.21 10.45 3.74
C THR A 58 -23.27 11.84 4.37
N ALA A 59 -22.47 12.08 5.42
CA ALA A 59 -22.32 13.38 6.05
C ALA A 59 -21.79 14.46 5.10
N LEU A 60 -21.15 14.08 3.99
CA LEU A 60 -20.78 15.05 2.97
C LEU A 60 -22.00 15.76 2.42
N ASN A 61 -23.19 15.17 2.40
CA ASN A 61 -24.44 15.80 1.91
C ASN A 61 -25.02 16.85 2.85
N THR A 62 -24.69 16.81 4.15
CA THR A 62 -25.28 17.66 5.19
C THR A 62 -24.29 18.59 5.87
N CYS A 63 -22.97 18.41 5.66
CA CYS A 63 -21.95 19.23 6.30
C CYS A 63 -22.05 20.72 5.93
N SER A 64 -21.77 21.60 6.89
CA SER A 64 -21.71 23.05 6.69
C SER A 64 -20.35 23.52 6.15
N HIS A 65 -19.29 22.79 6.49
CA HIS A 65 -17.92 23.10 6.10
C HIS A 65 -17.19 21.90 5.49
N VAL A 66 -16.26 22.15 4.58
CA VAL A 66 -15.40 21.12 3.98
C VAL A 66 -13.95 21.57 3.91
N PHE A 67 -13.04 20.60 3.94
CA PHE A 67 -11.62 20.79 3.71
C PHE A 67 -11.29 20.42 2.26
N VAL A 68 -10.71 21.35 1.52
CA VAL A 68 -10.39 21.13 0.09
C VAL A 68 -8.93 20.78 -0.06
N LYS A 69 -8.65 19.67 -0.76
CA LYS A 69 -7.28 19.31 -1.14
C LYS A 69 -6.84 20.20 -2.29
N VAL A 70 -5.73 20.89 -2.10
CA VAL A 70 -5.09 21.64 -3.19
C VAL A 70 -4.13 20.70 -3.89
N GLU A 71 -4.28 20.53 -5.21
CA GLU A 71 -3.33 19.76 -6.02
C GLU A 71 -2.25 20.69 -6.57
N GLY A 72 -1.01 20.20 -6.65
CA GLY A 72 0.13 20.95 -7.19
C GLY A 72 1.42 20.74 -6.41
N LEU A 73 2.52 21.26 -6.97
CA LEU A 73 3.82 21.30 -6.31
C LEU A 73 3.74 22.27 -5.12
N LYS A 74 3.83 21.72 -3.91
CA LYS A 74 3.82 22.48 -2.66
C LYS A 74 5.19 22.41 -1.99
N PRO A 75 5.58 23.43 -1.23
CA PRO A 75 6.75 23.34 -0.38
C PRO A 75 6.61 22.18 0.62
N SER A 76 7.76 21.64 1.05
CA SER A 76 7.80 20.62 2.10
C SER A 76 7.05 21.11 3.34
N LEU A 77 6.33 20.20 4.01
CA LEU A 77 5.52 20.47 5.20
C LEU A 77 4.31 21.39 4.99
N THR A 78 3.80 21.53 3.76
CA THR A 78 2.53 22.23 3.53
C THR A 78 1.34 21.32 3.82
N ALA A 79 0.33 21.85 4.52
CA ALA A 79 -0.91 21.12 4.76
C ALA A 79 -1.56 20.70 3.42
N PRO A 80 -1.93 19.42 3.27
CA PRO A 80 -2.54 18.93 2.03
C PRO A 80 -3.92 19.55 1.79
N TYR A 81 -4.63 19.87 2.87
CA TYR A 81 -5.96 20.48 2.87
C TYR A 81 -5.91 21.94 3.34
N GLN A 82 -6.73 22.78 2.73
CA GLN A 82 -6.96 24.14 3.19
C GLN A 82 -8.11 24.21 4.21
N ALA A 83 -8.16 25.33 4.94
CA ALA A 83 -9.11 25.68 6.01
C ALA A 83 -10.58 25.28 5.71
N PRO A 84 -11.42 25.15 6.75
CA PRO A 84 -12.83 24.81 6.55
C PRO A 84 -13.54 25.90 5.75
N PHE A 85 -13.93 25.57 4.52
CA PHE A 85 -14.71 26.45 3.67
C PHE A 85 -16.20 26.20 3.87
N LYS A 86 -17.01 27.26 3.84
CA LYS A 86 -18.47 27.15 3.92
C LYS A 86 -19.05 26.69 2.59
N VAL A 87 -19.84 25.61 2.63
CA VAL A 87 -20.53 25.06 1.46
C VAL A 87 -21.68 26.00 1.08
N LEU A 88 -21.65 26.53 -0.15
CA LEU A 88 -22.69 27.43 -0.67
C LEU A 88 -23.76 26.65 -1.44
N SER A 89 -23.32 25.75 -2.32
CA SER A 89 -24.20 24.90 -3.11
C SER A 89 -23.54 23.56 -3.44
N ARG A 90 -24.37 22.58 -3.79
CA ARG A 90 -24.01 21.18 -3.97
C ARG A 90 -24.52 20.71 -5.32
N THR A 91 -23.66 20.09 -6.11
CA THR A 91 -23.98 19.40 -7.36
C THR A 91 -23.50 17.96 -7.21
N ASP A 92 -24.07 17.01 -7.96
CA ASP A 92 -23.78 15.57 -7.86
C ASP A 92 -22.29 15.21 -7.95
N LYS A 93 -21.45 16.12 -8.49
CA LYS A 93 -20.01 15.91 -8.70
C LYS A 93 -19.12 16.95 -8.01
N SER A 94 -19.63 18.10 -7.57
CA SER A 94 -18.81 19.20 -7.03
C SER A 94 -19.58 20.07 -6.04
N THR A 95 -18.85 20.63 -5.08
CA THR A 95 -19.39 21.63 -4.13
C THR A 95 -18.82 23.00 -4.48
N LEU A 96 -19.66 24.03 -4.50
CA LEU A 96 -19.21 25.41 -4.57
C LEU A 96 -18.92 25.92 -3.16
N GLN A 97 -17.77 26.57 -2.99
CA GLN A 97 -17.25 27.01 -1.69
C GLN A 97 -16.99 28.52 -1.72
N SER A 98 -17.30 29.21 -0.62
CA SER A 98 -16.82 30.58 -0.41
C SER A 98 -15.39 30.55 0.11
N LYS A 99 -14.54 31.49 -0.33
CA LYS A 99 -13.26 31.79 0.33
C LYS A 99 -13.48 32.39 1.73
#